data_AF-A0AAW0LA50-F1
#
_entry.id   AF-A0AAW0LA50-F1
#
_cell.length_a   1.000
_cell.length_b   1.000
_cell.length_c   1.000
_cell.angle_alpha   90.00
_cell.angle_beta   90.00
_cell.angle_gamma   90.00
#
_symmetry.space_group_name_H-M   'P 1'
#
loop_
_entity.id
_entity.type
_entity.pdbx_description
1 polymer ?
#
loop_
_entity_poly.entity_id
_entity_poly.type
_entity_poly.pdbx_seq_one_letter_code
_entity_poly.pdbx_strand_id
1 'polypeptide(L)'
;MGDNNGLPLFATKSAKGRILFQLYAILIFVGVCLIFLYRLSHIPRREEAGRWAWIGLFLSELRFSFYWFLTTFVRLNPIYRYTFKDRLSLRYEKFLPSIDIFVCTADPTIEPPAMVINTVLSVMAYDYPPEKLSKNF
;
A
#
# COMPACT_ATOMS: atom_id res chain seq x y z
N MET A 1 -28.28 15.96 -24.36
CA MET A 1 -27.42 14.81 -24.01
C MET A 1 -25.98 15.30 -23.91
N GLY A 2 -25.42 15.41 -22.70
CA GLY A 2 -24.05 15.86 -22.50
C GLY A 2 -23.05 14.76 -22.86
N ASP A 3 -22.06 15.12 -23.68
CA ASP A 3 -20.99 14.25 -24.14
C ASP A 3 -20.10 13.79 -22.96
N ASN A 4 -20.39 12.61 -22.42
CA ASN A 4 -19.62 11.99 -21.33
C ASN A 4 -18.27 11.41 -21.80
N ASN A 5 -17.89 11.53 -23.08
CA ASN A 5 -16.63 10.96 -23.60
C ASN A 5 -15.36 11.61 -23.03
N GLY A 6 -15.46 12.76 -22.38
CA GLY A 6 -14.31 13.47 -21.79
C GLY A 6 -14.00 13.10 -20.34
N LEU A 7 -14.84 12.32 -19.65
CA LEU A 7 -14.65 12.07 -18.21
C LEU A 7 -13.61 10.97 -17.95
N PRO A 8 -12.69 11.17 -16.98
CA PRO A 8 -11.69 10.17 -16.65
C PRO A 8 -12.36 8.93 -16.02
N LEU A 9 -11.98 7.75 -16.53
CA LEU A 9 -12.38 6.43 -15.98
C LEU A 9 -11.70 6.14 -14.64
N PHE A 10 -10.51 6.72 -14.45
CA PHE A 10 -9.71 6.64 -13.24
C PHE A 10 -9.49 8.04 -12.69
N ALA A 11 -9.91 8.29 -11.45
CA ALA A 11 -9.51 9.50 -10.74
C ALA A 11 -8.52 9.11 -9.65
N THR A 12 -7.32 9.68 -9.75
CA THR A 12 -6.40 9.69 -8.61
C THR A 12 -6.80 10.85 -7.73
N LYS A 13 -7.36 10.58 -6.55
CA LYS A 13 -7.64 11.63 -5.57
C LYS A 13 -6.61 11.54 -4.46
N SER A 14 -5.99 12.68 -4.15
CA SER A 14 -5.14 12.78 -2.96
C SER A 14 -6.01 12.57 -1.72
N ALA A 15 -5.53 11.75 -0.79
CA ALA A 15 -6.20 11.48 0.48
C ALA A 15 -6.49 12.77 1.26
N LYS A 16 -7.72 12.95 1.74
CA LYS A 16 -8.02 13.94 2.79
C LYS A 16 -7.49 13.39 4.12
N GLY A 17 -6.66 14.17 4.82
CA GLY A 17 -6.01 13.76 6.08
C GLY A 17 -4.47 13.81 6.08
N ARG A 18 -3.85 14.10 4.93
CA ARG A 18 -2.39 14.20 4.77
C ARG A 18 -1.75 15.20 5.74
N ILE A 19 -2.42 16.32 6.00
CA ILE A 19 -1.90 17.41 6.84
C ILE A 19 -1.75 16.96 8.30
N LEU A 20 -2.72 16.25 8.87
CA LEU A 20 -2.66 15.77 10.26
C LEU A 20 -1.52 14.77 10.44
N PHE A 21 -1.37 13.83 9.50
CA PHE A 21 -0.27 12.86 9.53
C PHE A 21 1.09 13.53 9.31
N GLN A 22 1.17 14.55 8.44
CA GLN A 22 2.38 15.36 8.25
C GLN A 22 2.78 16.11 9.52
N LEU A 23 1.84 16.75 10.21
CA LEU A 23 2.11 17.46 11.46
C LEU A 23 2.60 16.50 12.56
N TYR A 24 1.96 15.34 12.70
CA TYR A 24 2.39 14.29 13.61
C TYR A 24 3.79 13.78 13.28
N ALA A 25 4.08 13.53 12.00
CA ALA A 25 5.40 13.09 11.54
C ALA A 25 6.49 14.15 11.82
N ILE A 26 6.19 15.43 11.59
CA ILE A 26 7.12 16.54 11.88
C ILE A 26 7.40 16.62 13.38
N LEU A 27 6.37 16.50 14.23
CA LEU A 27 6.53 16.52 15.68
C LEU A 27 7.47 15.41 16.17
N ILE A 28 7.29 14.18 15.69
CA ILE A 28 8.17 13.06 16.04
C ILE A 28 9.60 13.28 15.51
N PHE A 29 9.74 13.76 14.27
CA PHE A 29 11.05 14.07 13.69
C PHE A 29 11.81 15.10 14.53
N VAL A 30 11.15 16.18 14.97
CA VAL A 30 11.74 17.17 15.87
C VAL A 30 12.16 16.54 17.20
N GLY A 31 11.33 15.69 17.79
CA GLY A 31 11.66 14.96 19.03
C GLY A 31 12.90 14.09 18.89
N VAL A 32 13.01 13.35 17.78
CA VAL A 32 14.19 12.52 17.46
C VAL A 32 15.44 13.39 17.29
N CYS A 33 15.35 14.51 16.58
CA CYS A 33 16.46 15.45 16.43
C CYS A 33 16.92 16.03 17.77
N LEU A 34 16.00 16.40 18.66
CA LEU A 34 16.33 16.90 19.99
C LEU A 34 17.05 15.84 20.84
N ILE A 35 16.60 14.57 20.78
CA ILE A 35 17.27 13.45 21.47
C ILE A 35 18.70 13.28 20.93
N PHE A 36 18.90 13.35 19.62
CA PHE A 36 20.24 13.29 19.03
C PHE A 36 21.12 14.47 19.45
N LEU A 37 20.59 15.69 19.45
CA LEU A 37 21.33 16.89 19.88
C LEU A 37 21.68 16.84 21.37
N TYR A 38 20.76 16.37 22.21
CA TYR A 38 21.00 16.16 23.63
C TYR A 38 22.13 15.14 23.85
N ARG A 39 22.09 14.00 23.15
CA ARG A 39 23.15 12.99 23.21
C ARG A 39 24.50 13.50 22.70
N LEU A 40 24.52 14.21 21.58
CA LEU A 40 25.74 14.81 21.04
C LEU A 40 26.35 15.84 21.99
N SER A 41 25.50 16.61 22.69
CA SER A 41 25.94 17.61 23.67
C SER A 41 26.40 16.97 24.99
N HIS A 42 25.87 15.79 25.33
CA HIS A 42 26.22 15.03 26.54
C HIS A 42 27.17 13.87 26.22
N ILE A 43 28.20 14.11 25.40
CA ILE A 43 29.23 13.12 25.10
C ILE A 43 30.06 12.86 26.37
N PRO A 44 30.12 11.60 26.86
CA PRO A 44 30.95 11.25 27.99
C PRO A 44 32.44 11.40 27.64
N ARG A 45 33.21 11.97 28.58
CA ARG A 45 34.65 12.24 28.45
C ARG A 45 35.43 10.93 28.26
N ARG A 46 36.53 11.01 27.49
CA ARG A 46 37.24 9.94 26.76
C ARG A 46 37.66 8.65 27.50
N GLU A 47 37.47 8.49 28.81
CA GLU A 47 38.22 7.51 29.63
C GLU A 47 37.42 6.35 30.26
N GLU A 48 36.10 6.25 30.07
CA GLU A 48 35.33 5.16 30.68
C GLU A 48 34.99 4.02 29.70
N ALA A 49 35.08 2.77 30.18
CA ALA A 49 34.71 1.54 29.45
C ALA A 49 33.27 1.58 28.87
N GLY A 50 32.41 2.47 29.37
CA GLY A 50 31.05 2.71 28.87
C GLY A 50 30.97 3.41 27.50
N ARG A 51 32.08 3.90 26.93
CA ARG A 51 32.06 4.59 25.62
C ARG A 51 31.62 3.68 24.46
N TRP A 52 32.01 2.41 24.47
CA TRP A 52 31.56 1.45 23.44
C TRP A 52 30.07 1.14 23.55
N ALA A 53 29.56 1.02 24.78
CA ALA A 53 28.13 0.88 25.03
C ALA A 53 27.36 2.12 24.57
N TRP A 54 27.90 3.32 24.80
CA TRP A 54 27.32 4.58 24.35
C TRP A 54 27.26 4.67 22.81
N ILE A 55 28.34 4.28 22.11
CA ILE A 55 28.37 4.22 20.64
C ILE A 55 27.36 3.19 20.10
N GLY A 56 27.29 2.01 20.73
CA GLY A 56 26.31 0.99 20.36
C GLY A 56 24.86 1.48 20.52
N LEU A 57 24.58 2.18 21.63
CA LEU A 57 23.27 2.76 21.90
C LEU A 57 22.92 3.86 20.88
N PHE A 58 23.87 4.74 20.55
CA PHE A 58 23.71 5.76 19.51
C PHE A 58 23.46 5.16 18.13
N LEU A 59 24.17 4.07 17.77
CA LEU A 59 23.98 3.39 16.49
C LEU A 59 22.62 2.69 16.39
N SER A 60 22.15 2.12 17.49
CA SER A 60 20.80 1.53 17.59
C SER A 60 19.71 2.58 17.36
N GLU A 61 19.84 3.74 18.01
CA GLU A 61 18.92 4.87 17.85
C GLU A 61 18.94 5.41 16.41
N LEU A 62 20.12 5.56 15.81
CA LEU A 62 20.25 6.02 14.42
C LEU A 62 19.53 5.07 13.45
N ARG A 63 19.74 3.76 13.59
CA ARG A 63 19.04 2.76 12.77
C ARG A 63 17.53 2.81 12.96
N PHE A 64 17.07 2.93 14.21
CA PHE A 64 15.65 3.01 14.52
C PHE A 64 15.00 4.25 13.92
N SER A 65 15.62 5.42 14.09
CA SER A 65 15.16 6.68 13.48
C SER A 65 15.15 6.63 11.96
N PHE A 66 16.16 6.01 11.35
CA PHE A 66 16.22 5.83 9.89
C PHE A 66 15.09 4.93 9.38
N TYR A 67 14.84 3.80 10.05
CA TYR A 67 13.73 2.90 9.72
C TYR A 67 12.37 3.61 9.83
N TRP A 68 12.18 4.39 10.90
CA TRP A 68 10.99 5.20 11.09
C TRP A 68 10.83 6.25 10.00
N PHE A 69 11.90 6.96 9.63
CA PHE A 69 11.88 7.97 8.57
C PHE A 69 11.49 7.38 7.21
N LEU A 70 12.10 6.25 6.81
CA LEU A 70 11.75 5.55 5.58
C LEU A 70 10.28 5.12 5.57
N THR A 71 9.82 4.56 6.68
CA THR A 71 8.44 4.10 6.84
C THR A 71 7.45 5.27 6.75
N THR A 72 7.78 6.41 7.35
CA THR A 72 6.98 7.64 7.27
C THR A 72 6.98 8.20 5.86
N PHE A 73 8.12 8.24 5.17
CA PHE A 73 8.22 8.72 3.79
C PHE A 73 7.33 7.93 2.83
N VAL A 74 7.31 6.60 2.95
CA VAL A 74 6.42 5.73 2.16
C VAL A 74 4.94 6.00 2.49
N ARG A 75 4.60 6.20 3.77
CA ARG A 75 3.23 6.50 4.20
C ARG A 75 2.75 7.92 3.89
N LEU A 76 3.65 8.86 3.61
CA LEU A 76 3.31 10.26 3.31
C LEU A 76 2.70 10.46 1.91
N ASN A 77 2.80 9.46 1.03
CA ASN A 77 2.28 9.47 -0.32
C ASN A 77 1.24 8.36 -0.58
N PRO A 78 0.12 8.29 0.18
CA PRO A 78 -0.94 7.34 -0.12
C PRO A 78 -1.71 7.83 -1.36
N ILE A 79 -1.55 7.09 -2.47
CA ILE A 79 -2.23 7.36 -3.73
C ILE A 79 -3.53 6.56 -3.74
N TYR A 80 -4.67 7.24 -3.58
CA TYR A 80 -5.98 6.58 -3.71
C TYR A 80 -6.43 6.65 -5.17
N ARG A 81 -6.61 5.48 -5.78
CA ARG A 81 -7.16 5.33 -7.13
C ARG A 81 -8.63 4.96 -7.03
N TYR A 82 -9.49 5.83 -7.53
CA TYR A 82 -10.92 5.57 -7.65
C TYR A 82 -11.26 5.17 -9.08
N THR A 83 -11.99 4.06 -9.22
CA THR A 83 -12.49 3.54 -10.50
C THR A 83 -13.97 3.82 -10.63
N PHE A 84 -14.41 4.44 -11.74
CA PHE A 84 -15.82 4.69 -12.00
C PHE A 84 -16.40 3.64 -12.95
N LYS A 85 -17.01 2.59 -12.40
CA LYS A 85 -17.60 1.49 -13.19
C LYS A 85 -18.78 1.96 -14.05
N ASP A 86 -19.59 2.89 -13.56
CA ASP A 86 -20.75 3.42 -14.28
C ASP A 86 -20.37 4.16 -15.57
N ARG A 87 -19.18 4.80 -15.57
CA ARG A 87 -18.63 5.47 -16.76
C ARG A 87 -18.02 4.47 -17.74
N LEU A 88 -17.51 3.35 -17.23
CA LEU A 88 -16.96 2.28 -18.03
C LEU A 88 -18.06 1.54 -18.79
N SER A 89 -19.14 1.15 -18.11
CA SER A 89 -20.29 0.51 -18.74
C SER A 89 -20.90 1.43 -19.80
N LEU A 90 -21.19 2.69 -19.48
CA LEU A 90 -21.80 3.64 -20.42
C LEU A 90 -20.99 3.87 -21.71
N ARG A 91 -19.65 3.74 -21.65
CA ARG A 91 -18.77 4.00 -22.80
C ARG A 91 -18.33 2.74 -23.55
N TYR A 92 -18.14 1.63 -22.85
CA TYR A 92 -17.47 0.44 -23.39
C TYR A 92 -18.26 -0.86 -23.23
N GLU A 93 -19.55 -0.83 -22.86
CA GLU A 93 -20.39 -2.04 -22.68
C GLU A 93 -20.23 -3.07 -23.81
N LYS A 94 -20.13 -2.59 -25.07
CA LYS A 94 -20.01 -3.43 -26.27
C LYS A 94 -18.56 -3.75 -26.69
N PHE A 95 -17.58 -3.06 -26.13
CA PHE A 95 -16.15 -3.16 -26.48
C PHE A 95 -15.30 -3.62 -25.29
N LEU A 96 -15.89 -4.41 -24.40
CA LEU A 96 -15.19 -5.05 -23.30
C LEU A 96 -14.19 -6.10 -23.84
N PRO A 97 -12.93 -6.10 -23.37
CA PRO A 97 -11.93 -7.07 -23.79
C PRO A 97 -12.30 -8.49 -23.32
N SER A 98 -11.87 -9.52 -24.03
CA SER A 98 -11.97 -10.88 -23.49
C SER A 98 -11.01 -11.05 -22.31
N ILE A 99 -11.48 -11.66 -21.22
CA ILE A 99 -10.72 -11.89 -19.99
C ILE A 99 -10.63 -13.40 -19.76
N ASP A 100 -9.41 -13.88 -19.51
CA ASP A 100 -9.14 -15.27 -19.17
C ASP A 100 -8.88 -15.38 -17.67
N ILE A 101 -9.66 -16.23 -16.98
CA ILE A 101 -9.51 -16.46 -15.54
C ILE A 101 -8.92 -17.85 -15.34
N PHE A 102 -7.74 -17.89 -14.74
CA PHE A 102 -7.02 -19.12 -14.41
C PHE A 102 -7.15 -19.40 -12.92
N VAL A 103 -7.58 -20.62 -12.57
CA VAL A 103 -7.64 -21.11 -11.19
C VAL A 103 -6.58 -22.18 -11.03
N CYS A 104 -5.43 -21.80 -10.46
CA CYS A 104 -4.37 -22.76 -10.19
C CYS A 104 -4.63 -23.45 -8.85
N THR A 105 -4.82 -24.77 -8.86
CA THR A 105 -4.84 -25.60 -7.65
C THR A 105 -3.58 -26.44 -7.60
N ALA A 106 -2.87 -26.42 -6.48
CA ALA A 106 -1.59 -27.11 -6.36
C ALA A 106 -1.76 -28.59 -5.93
N ASP A 107 -2.70 -28.86 -5.02
CA ASP A 107 -2.93 -30.20 -4.47
C ASP A 107 -4.35 -30.33 -3.86
N PRO A 108 -5.21 -31.24 -4.35
CA PRO A 108 -6.58 -31.42 -3.85
C PRO A 108 -6.66 -31.98 -2.42
N THR A 109 -5.54 -32.42 -1.83
CA THR A 109 -5.48 -32.91 -0.45
C THR A 109 -5.23 -31.79 0.56
N ILE A 110 -4.47 -30.76 0.17
CA ILE A 110 -4.17 -29.58 0.99
C ILE A 110 -5.25 -28.50 0.79
N GLU A 111 -5.76 -28.36 -0.43
CA GLU A 111 -6.84 -27.42 -0.79
C GLU A 111 -8.16 -28.20 -0.97
N PRO A 112 -9.12 -28.10 -0.03
CA PRO A 112 -10.39 -28.81 -0.15
C PRO A 112 -11.08 -28.49 -1.49
N PRO A 113 -11.47 -29.49 -2.30
CA PRO A 113 -12.11 -29.25 -3.59
C PRO A 113 -13.39 -28.40 -3.50
N ALA A 114 -14.08 -28.45 -2.35
CA ALA A 114 -15.23 -27.60 -2.05
C ALA A 114 -14.89 -26.10 -2.03
N MET A 115 -13.70 -25.73 -1.55
CA MET A 115 -13.22 -24.34 -1.57
C MET A 115 -12.96 -23.88 -3.01
N VAL A 116 -12.32 -24.74 -3.80
CA VAL A 116 -12.05 -24.48 -5.23
C VAL A 116 -13.36 -24.28 -5.99
N ILE A 117 -14.35 -25.15 -5.79
CA ILE A 117 -15.67 -25.05 -6.42
C ILE A 117 -16.37 -23.74 -6.05
N ASN A 118 -16.26 -23.28 -4.79
CA ASN A 118 -16.81 -21.99 -4.38
C ASN A 118 -16.14 -20.81 -5.10
N THR A 119 -14.82 -20.84 -5.26
CA THR A 119 -14.09 -19.81 -6.03
C THR A 119 -14.52 -19.83 -7.50
N VAL A 120 -14.66 -21.02 -8.11
CA VAL A 120 -15.15 -21.16 -9.48
C VAL A 120 -16.58 -20.63 -9.62
N LEU A 121 -17.49 -20.97 -8.70
CA LEU A 121 -18.87 -20.46 -8.68
C LEU A 121 -18.91 -18.93 -8.52
N SER A 122 -18.07 -18.36 -7.65
CA SER A 122 -17.95 -16.90 -7.49
C SER A 122 -17.47 -16.22 -8.77
N VAL A 123 -16.58 -16.86 -9.54
CA VAL A 123 -16.12 -16.37 -10.85
C VAL A 123 -17.23 -16.48 -11.89
N MET A 124 -18.03 -17.55 -11.86
CA MET A 124 -19.15 -17.73 -12.78
C MET A 124 -20.31 -16.77 -12.51
N ALA A 125 -20.49 -16.33 -11.28
CA ALA A 125 -21.51 -15.35 -10.88
C ALA A 125 -21.08 -13.89 -11.11
N TYR A 126 -19.95 -13.64 -11.78
CA TYR A 126 -19.49 -12.28 -12.06
C TYR A 126 -20.35 -11.63 -13.14
N ASP A 127 -20.73 -10.37 -12.92
CA ASP A 127 -21.55 -9.58 -13.86
C ASP A 127 -20.71 -9.09 -15.05
N TYR A 128 -20.39 -10.01 -15.96
CA TYR A 128 -19.62 -9.78 -17.19
C TYR A 128 -20.20 -10.59 -18.35
N PRO A 129 -20.16 -10.09 -19.61
CA PRO A 129 -20.66 -10.84 -20.75
C PRO A 129 -20.03 -12.24 -20.85
N PRO A 130 -20.82 -13.33 -20.84
CA PRO A 130 -20.30 -14.70 -20.80
C PRO A 130 -19.48 -15.04 -22.06
N GLU A 131 -19.80 -14.41 -23.19
CA GLU A 131 -19.10 -14.54 -24.48
C GLU A 131 -17.66 -14.00 -24.46
N LYS A 132 -17.32 -13.19 -23.45
CA LYS A 132 -15.99 -12.56 -23.28
C LYS A 132 -15.18 -13.17 -22.14
N LEU A 133 -15.75 -14.13 -21.40
CA LEU A 133 -15.05 -14.85 -20.34
C LEU A 133 -14.55 -16.18 -20.86
N SER A 134 -13.25 -16.29 -21.14
CA SER A 134 -12.63 -17.59 -21.38
C SER A 134 -12.27 -18.22 -20.04
N LYS A 135 -12.65 -19.49 -19.86
CA LYS A 135 -12.42 -20.22 -18.61
C LYS A 135 -11.52 -21.40 -18.92
N ASN A 136 -10.26 -21.31 -18.49
CA ASN A 136 -9.32 -22.41 -18.52
C ASN A 136 -9.09 -22.85 -17.06
N PHE A 137 -9.65 -24.01 -16.72
CA PHE A 137 -9.46 -24.67 -15.42
C PHE A 137 -8.43 -25.78 -15.55
#